data_AF-A0A9X2ZHB1-F1
#
_entry.id   AF-A0A9X2ZHB1-F1
#
_cell.length_a   1.000
_cell.length_b   1.000
_cell.length_c   1.000
_cell.angle_alpha   90.00
_cell.angle_beta   90.00
_cell.angle_gamma   90.00
#
_symmetry.space_group_name_H-M   'P 1'
#
loop_
_entity.id
_entity.type
_entity.pdbx_description
1 polymer ?
#
loop_
_entity_poly.entity_id
_entity_poly.type
_entity_poly.pdbx_seq_one_letter_code
_entity_poly.pdbx_strand_id
1 'polypeptide(L)' 'MAKIYSKKAAVTTNLKPNKEVVSFILSYSQALTVVKINEKSFEIIAN' A
#
# COMPACT_ATOMS: atom_id res chain seq x y z
N MET A 1 -18.08 0.93 -37.52
CA MET A 1 -17.65 1.92 -36.50
C MET A 1 -16.47 1.34 -35.73
N ALA A 2 -15.31 2.00 -35.75
CA ALA A 2 -14.16 1.57 -34.96
C ALA A 2 -14.39 1.90 -33.47
N LYS A 3 -14.01 0.99 -32.56
CA LYS A 3 -14.05 1.24 -31.11
C LYS A 3 -13.02 2.32 -30.75
N ILE A 4 -13.49 3.53 -30.45
CA ILE A 4 -12.67 4.66 -29.94
C ILE A 4 -12.28 4.53 -28.45
N TYR A 5 -12.51 3.35 -27.85
CA TYR A 5 -12.25 3.08 -26.42
C TYR A 5 -10.80 2.70 -26.11
N SER A 6 -9.92 2.62 -27.11
CA SER A 6 -8.48 2.63 -26.86
C SER A 6 -8.11 4.05 -26.42
N LYS A 7 -8.46 4.39 -25.17
CA LYS A 7 -8.17 5.66 -24.52
C LYS A 7 -6.66 5.91 -24.64
N LYS A 8 -6.30 7.09 -25.15
CA LYS A 8 -4.94 7.63 -25.06
C LYS A 8 -4.42 7.37 -23.64
N ALA A 9 -3.17 6.90 -23.54
CA ALA A 9 -2.52 6.64 -22.26
C ALA A 9 -2.84 7.80 -21.31
N ALA A 10 -3.58 7.50 -20.24
CA ALA A 10 -3.90 8.49 -19.24
C ALA A 10 -2.56 9.04 -18.78
N VAL A 11 -2.36 10.36 -18.91
CA VAL A 11 -1.17 11.02 -18.39
C VAL A 11 -1.12 10.69 -16.90
N THR A 12 -0.27 9.74 -16.53
CA THR A 12 -0.08 9.36 -15.14
C THR A 12 0.74 10.47 -14.53
N THR A 13 0.05 11.52 -14.05
CA THR A 13 0.67 12.44 -13.11
C THR A 13 1.20 11.58 -11.97
N ASN A 14 2.50 11.66 -11.73
CA ASN A 14 3.19 10.86 -10.72
C ASN A 14 2.80 11.40 -9.34
N LEU A 15 1.56 11.12 -8.93
CA LEU A 15 0.95 11.62 -7.70
C LEU A 15 1.51 10.79 -6.56
N LYS A 16 2.36 11.41 -5.76
CA LYS A 16 2.79 10.84 -4.49
C LYS A 16 1.63 10.95 -3.49
N PRO A 17 1.45 9.94 -2.61
CA PRO A 17 0.46 10.01 -1.56
C PRO A 17 0.75 11.20 -0.61
N ASN A 18 -0.32 11.77 -0.03
CA ASN A 18 -0.19 12.80 0.99
C ASN A 18 0.54 12.23 2.23
N LYS A 19 1.28 13.09 2.95
CA LYS A 19 2.03 12.72 4.17
C LYS A 19 1.16 12.04 5.22
N GLU A 20 -0.09 12.49 5.38
CA GLU A 20 -1.05 11.89 6.32
C GLU A 20 -1.38 10.44 5.96
N VAL A 21 -1.59 10.16 4.67
CA VAL A 21 -1.90 8.81 4.18
C VAL A 21 -0.71 7.87 4.39
N VAL A 22 0.51 8.37 4.14
CA VAL A 22 1.74 7.62 4.42
C VAL A 22 1.85 7.33 5.92
N SER A 23 1.61 8.32 6.77
CA SER A 23 1.65 8.17 8.23
C SER A 23 0.59 7.17 8.74
N PHE A 24 -0.61 7.22 8.19
CA PHE A 24 -1.71 6.31 8.55
C PHE A 24 -1.38 4.84 8.22
N ILE A 25 -0.82 4.58 7.03
CA ILE A 25 -0.40 3.23 6.65
C ILE A 25 0.76 2.76 7.54
N LEU A 26 1.73 3.64 7.82
CA LEU A 26 2.88 3.31 8.69
C LEU A 26 2.45 3.06 10.14
N SER A 27 1.50 3.81 10.68
CA SER A 27 0.97 3.53 12.03
C SER A 27 0.32 2.16 12.13
N TYR A 28 -0.38 1.72 11.07
CA TYR A 28 -0.96 0.37 11.01
C TYR A 28 0.12 -0.72 10.87
N SER A 29 1.16 -0.47 10.08
CA SER A 29 2.29 -1.40 9.95
C SER A 29 3.10 -1.53 11.24
N GLN A 30 3.20 -0.48 12.05
CA GLN A 30 3.86 -0.54 13.36
C GLN A 30 3.03 -1.33 14.39
N ALA A 31 1.70 -1.31 14.26
CA ALA A 31 0.82 -2.15 15.06
C ALA A 31 0.94 -3.65 14.72
N LEU A 32 1.54 -3.99 13.57
CA LEU A 32 1.82 -5.35 13.13
C LEU A 32 3.30 -5.67 13.34
N THR A 33 3.64 -6.25 14.49
CA THR A 33 5.02 -6.71 14.74
C THR A 33 5.16 -8.16 14.30
N VAL A 34 5.98 -8.41 13.28
CA VAL A 34 6.33 -9.77 12.84
C VAL A 34 7.53 -10.25 13.64
N VAL A 35 7.29 -11.14 14.59
CA VAL A 35 8.35 -11.79 15.38
C VAL A 35 8.69 -13.12 14.72
N LYS A 36 9.95 -13.26 14.26
CA LYS A 36 10.47 -14.50 13.69
C LYS A 36 11.24 -15.27 14.76
N ILE A 37 10.78 -16.47 15.09
CA ILE A 37 11.48 -17.40 15.99
C ILE A 37 11.65 -18.71 15.21
N ASN A 38 12.90 -19.08 14.94
CA ASN A 38 13.26 -20.22 14.07
C ASN A 38 12.60 -20.09 12.68
N GLU A 39 12.06 -21.18 12.12
CA GLU A 39 11.31 -21.20 10.83
C GLU A 39 9.85 -20.70 10.95
N LYS A 40 9.44 -20.19 12.11
CA LYS A 40 8.06 -19.75 12.36
C LYS A 40 7.97 -18.23 12.47
N SER A 41 6.97 -17.66 11.81
CA SER A 41 6.64 -16.24 11.85
C SER A 41 5.36 -16.03 12.66
N PHE A 42 5.39 -15.11 13.61
CA PHE A 42 4.25 -14.74 14.44
C PHE A 42 3.89 -13.28 14.17
N GLU A 43 2.62 -13.03 13.89
CA GLU A 43 2.08 -11.68 13.70
C GLU A 43 1.38 -11.26 15.00
N ILE A 44 1.95 -10.27 15.68
CA ILE A 44 1.34 -9.68 16.88
C ILE A 44 0.59 -8.44 16.44
N ILE A 45 -0.74 -8.49 16.56
CA ILE A 45 -1.64 -7.37 16.30
C ILE A 45 -1.90 -6.68 17.64
N ALA A 46 -1.27 -5.54 17.87
CA ALA A 46 -1.60 -4.67 19.01
C ALA A 46 -2.81 -3.81 18.64
N ASN A 47 -3.95 -4.04 19.31
CA ASN A 47 -5.20 -3.27 19.13
C ASN A 47 -5.31 -2.20 20.22
#